data_AF-A0A7Y3D8Z5-F1
#
_entry.id   AF-A0A7Y3D8Z5-F1
#
_cell.length_a   1.000
_cell.length_b   1.000
_cell.length_c   1.000
_cell.angle_alpha   90.00
_cell.angle_beta   90.00
_cell.angle_gamma   90.00
#
_symmetry.space_group_name_H-M   'P 1'
#
loop_
_entity.id
_entity.type
_entity.pdbx_description
1 polymer ?
#
loop_
_entity_poly.entity_id
_entity_poly.type
_entity_poly.pdbx_seq_one_letter_code
_entity_poly.pdbx_strand_id
1 'polypeptide(L)' 'SRTGLHHLCFRAREREDVDALHEMLLGMDATIVHGPQEDAWAPGYYSILFEDPDGIRLEMNHVPGRGLLPS' A
#
# COMPACT_ATOMS: atom_id res chain seq x y z
N SER A 1 -11.52 0.18 23.69
CA SER A 1 -10.64 0.38 22.52
C SER A 1 -9.31 -0.30 22.82
N ARG A 2 -8.77 -1.14 21.92
CA ARG A 2 -7.37 -1.56 22.04
C ARG A 2 -6.51 -0.45 21.44
N THR A 3 -5.57 0.07 22.21
CA THR A 3 -4.56 1.01 21.72
C THR A 3 -3.48 0.20 21.00
N GLY A 4 -3.26 0.46 19.71
CA GLY A 4 -2.29 -0.26 18.86
C GLY A 4 -2.15 0.39 17.48
N LEU A 5 -1.13 -0.01 16.71
CA LEU A 5 -0.94 0.45 15.33
C LEU A 5 -2.11 -0.06 14.47
N HIS A 6 -2.90 0.86 13.92
CA HIS A 6 -4.06 0.50 13.09
C HIS A 6 -3.70 0.39 11.61
N HIS A 7 -2.78 1.23 11.13
CA HIS A 7 -2.37 1.29 9.73
C HIS A 7 -0.93 1.79 9.62
N LEU A 8 -0.10 1.17 8.77
CA LEU A 8 1.20 1.69 8.34
C LEU A 8 1.28 1.72 6.81
N CYS A 9 1.72 2.84 6.24
CA CYS A 9 1.85 3.02 4.80
C CYS A 9 3.30 3.26 4.40
N PHE A 10 3.78 2.47 3.44
CA PHE A 10 5.09 2.60 2.80
C PHE A 10 4.96 3.32 1.46
N ARG A 11 5.96 4.14 1.12
CA ARG A 11 6.04 4.78 -0.19
C ARG A 11 7.04 4.06 -1.09
N ALA A 12 6.53 3.44 -2.14
CA ALA A 12 7.27 2.87 -3.25
C ALA A 12 7.90 3.95 -4.14
N ARG A 13 8.99 3.59 -4.82
CA ARG A 13 9.66 4.48 -5.77
C ARG A 13 9.01 4.39 -7.14
N GLU A 14 8.67 3.19 -7.57
CA GLU A 14 8.04 2.90 -8.86
C GLU A 14 6.69 2.19 -8.67
N ARG A 15 5.85 2.17 -9.71
CA ARG A 15 4.56 1.47 -9.65
C ARG A 15 4.76 -0.04 -9.62
N GLU A 16 5.78 -0.49 -10.32
CA GLU A 16 6.17 -1.89 -10.45
C GLU A 16 6.59 -2.49 -9.10
N ASP A 17 7.02 -1.68 -8.13
CA ASP A 17 7.28 -2.14 -6.76
C ASP A 17 5.97 -2.57 -6.07
N VAL A 18 4.85 -1.88 -6.36
CA VAL A 18 3.50 -2.23 -5.85
C VAL A 18 3.02 -3.54 -6.48
N ASP A 19 3.26 -3.73 -7.78
CA ASP A 19 2.93 -4.97 -8.50
C ASP A 19 3.77 -6.15 -8.01
N ALA A 20 5.07 -5.95 -7.82
CA ALA A 20 5.98 -6.97 -7.29
C ALA A 20 5.58 -7.40 -5.87
N LEU A 21 5.16 -6.45 -5.04
CA LEU A 21 4.62 -6.75 -3.71
C LEU A 21 3.33 -7.58 -3.81
N HIS A 22 2.42 -7.25 -4.73
CA HIS A 22 1.19 -8.01 -4.94
C HIS A 22 1.47 -9.49 -5.26
N GLU A 23 2.38 -9.77 -6.20
CA GLU A 23 2.75 -11.14 -6.56
C GLU A 23 3.35 -11.89 -5.36
N MET A 24 4.17 -11.21 -4.55
CA MET A 24 4.71 -11.79 -3.32
C MET A 24 3.60 -12.13 -2.32
N LEU A 25 2.62 -11.24 -2.14
CA LEU A 25 1.50 -11.43 -1.22
C LEU A 25 0.58 -12.59 -1.64
N LEU A 26 0.34 -12.75 -2.95
CA LEU A 26 -0.38 -13.91 -3.48
C LEU A 26 0.36 -15.21 -3.16
N GLY A 27 1.68 -15.24 -3.28
CA GLY A 27 2.52 -16.39 -2.90
C GLY A 27 2.52 -16.70 -1.40
N MET A 28 2.14 -15.74 -0.55
CA MET A 28 2.04 -15.88 0.89
C MET A 28 0.63 -16.19 1.40
N ASP A 29 -0.37 -16.24 0.51
CA ASP A 29 -1.80 -16.33 0.86
C ASP A 29 -2.23 -15.22 1.86
N ALA A 30 -1.68 -14.02 1.66
CA ALA A 30 -1.97 -12.88 2.52
C ALA A 30 -3.41 -12.35 2.30
N THR A 31 -4.01 -11.80 3.35
CA THR A 31 -5.31 -11.13 3.25
C THR A 31 -5.17 -9.81 2.53
N ILE A 32 -5.53 -9.77 1.24
CA ILE A 32 -5.55 -8.55 0.42
C ILE A 32 -6.92 -7.88 0.58
N VAL A 33 -6.94 -6.65 1.11
CA VAL A 33 -8.15 -5.85 1.28
C VAL A 33 -8.57 -5.24 -0.06
N HIS A 34 -7.60 -4.73 -0.81
CA HIS A 34 -7.75 -4.44 -2.23
C HIS A 34 -6.41 -4.63 -2.94
N GLY A 35 -6.47 -5.11 -4.19
CA GLY A 35 -5.28 -5.27 -5.03
C GLY A 35 -4.70 -3.93 -5.50
N PRO A 36 -3.63 -3.97 -6.33
CA PRO A 36 -3.04 -2.80 -6.93
C PRO A 36 -4.07 -2.01 -7.75
N GLN A 37 -4.33 -0.76 -7.37
CA GLN A 37 -5.30 0.09 -8.05
C GLN A 37 -4.91 1.57 -8.02
N GLU A 38 -5.40 2.33 -8.99
CA GLU A 38 -5.31 3.79 -8.96
C GLU A 38 -6.48 4.39 -8.19
N ASP A 39 -6.20 5.39 -7.35
CA ASP A 39 -7.21 6.09 -6.56
C ASP A 39 -7.10 7.60 -6.66
N ALA A 40 -8.20 8.29 -6.35
CA ALA A 40 -8.33 9.73 -6.54
C ALA A 40 -7.64 10.59 -5.46
N TRP A 41 -6.87 9.99 -4.54
CA TRP A 41 -6.25 10.70 -3.42
C TRP A 41 -5.16 11.69 -3.87
N ALA A 42 -4.38 11.33 -4.89
CA ALA A 42 -3.43 12.22 -5.55
C ALA A 42 -3.29 11.85 -7.04
N PRO A 43 -2.85 12.77 -7.92
CA PRO A 43 -2.59 12.44 -9.32
C PRO A 43 -1.60 11.28 -9.46
N GLY A 44 -2.04 10.18 -10.06
CA GLY A 44 -1.23 8.97 -10.25
C GLY A 44 -0.99 8.14 -8.99
N TYR A 45 -1.77 8.35 -7.92
CA TYR A 45 -1.72 7.53 -6.72
C TYR A 45 -2.08 6.08 -7.06
N TYR A 46 -1.14 5.17 -6.84
CA TYR A 46 -1.29 3.76 -7.10
C TYR A 46 -0.95 2.98 -5.84
N SER A 47 -1.86 2.16 -5.31
CA SER A 47 -1.62 1.47 -4.04
C SER A 47 -2.22 0.07 -3.94
N ILE A 48 -1.74 -0.66 -2.94
CA ILE A 48 -2.25 -1.96 -2.47
C ILE A 48 -2.45 -1.90 -0.95
N LEU A 49 -3.52 -2.50 -0.45
CA LEU A 49 -3.81 -2.62 0.99
C LEU A 49 -4.02 -4.09 1.36
N PHE A 50 -3.34 -4.52 2.40
CA PHE A 50 -3.38 -5.90 2.89
C PHE A 50 -3.27 -5.91 4.43
N GLU A 51 -3.46 -7.08 5.03
CA GLU A 51 -3.34 -7.29 6.47
C GLU A 51 -2.18 -8.23 6.78
N ASP A 52 -1.46 -7.95 7.87
CA ASP A 52 -0.52 -8.90 8.46
C ASP A 52 -1.26 -10.00 9.24
N PRO A 53 -0.56 -11.05 9.75
CA PRO A 53 -1.20 -12.13 10.49
C PRO A 53 -1.93 -11.70 11.78
N ASP A 54 -1.61 -10.52 12.33
CA ASP A 54 -2.24 -9.96 13.53
C ASP A 54 -3.43 -9.04 13.18
N GLY A 55 -3.73 -8.85 11.89
CA GLY A 55 -4.81 -8.00 11.38
C GLY A 55 -4.45 -6.51 11.30
N ILE A 56 -3.15 -6.15 11.36
CA ILE A 56 -2.70 -4.78 11.16
C ILE A 56 -2.74 -4.48 9.67
N ARG A 57 -3.36 -3.34 9.30
CA ARG A 57 -3.43 -2.92 7.89
C ARG A 57 -2.11 -2.29 7.43
N LEU A 58 -1.61 -2.80 6.33
CA LEU A 58 -0.40 -2.32 5.68
C LEU A 58 -0.74 -1.87 4.27
N GLU A 59 -0.29 -0.67 3.92
CA GLU A 59 -0.40 -0.11 2.57
C GLU A 59 0.98 0.08 1.97
N MET A 60 1.11 -0.16 0.67
CA MET A 60 2.19 0.42 -0.12
C MET A 60 1.59 1.26 -1.23
N ASN A 61 2.07 2.50 -1.37
CA ASN A 61 1.66 3.40 -2.43
C ASN A 61 2.83 3.88 -3.28
N HIS A 62 2.55 4.20 -4.54
CA HIS A 62 3.38 5.00 -5.40
C HIS A 62 2.64 6.30 -5.70
N VAL A 63 3.35 7.43 -5.55
CA VAL A 63 2.87 8.74 -5.98
C VAL A 63 3.95 9.38 -6.84
N PRO A 64 3.65 9.73 -8.10
CA PRO A 64 4.62 10.34 -9.00
C PRO A 64 5.23 11.64 -8.46
N GLY A 65 6.51 11.86 -8.78
CA GLY A 65 7.25 13.05 -8.39
C GLY A 65 7.37 13.21 -6.87
N ARG A 66 7.29 14.45 -6.36
CA ARG A 66 7.39 14.74 -4.92
C ARG A 66 6.15 14.32 -4.12
N GLY A 67 5.06 13.98 -4.81
CA GLY A 67 3.75 13.77 -4.17
C GLY A 67 3.17 15.08 -3.63
N LEU A 68 2.34 15.00 -2.58
CA LEU A 68 1.61 16.15 -2.02
C LEU A 68 2.42 17.03 -1.07
N LEU A 69 3.68 16.70 -0.77
CA LEU A 69 4.52 17.48 0.15
C LEU A 69 5.33 18.54 -0.62
N PRO A 70 5.27 19.82 -0.24
CA PRO A 70 6.12 20.85 -0.84
C PRO A 70 7.61 20.64 -0.48
N SER A 71 8.52 21.16 -1.32
CA SER A 71 9.96 21.27 -0.98
C SER A 71 10.21 22.22 0.17
#